data_AF-I4I6A9-F1
#
_entry.id   AF-I4I6A9-F1
#
_cell.length_a   1.000
_cell.length_b   1.000
_cell.length_c   1.000
_cell.angle_alpha   90.00
_cell.angle_beta   90.00
_cell.angle_gamma   90.00
#
_symmetry.space_group_name_H-M   'P 1'
#
loop_
_entity.id
_entity.type
_entity.pdbx_description
1 polymer ?
#
loop_
_entity_poly.entity_id
_entity_poly.type
_entity_poly.pdbx_seq_one_letter_code
_entity_poly.pdbx_strand_id
1 'polypeptide(L)'
;MEKGKSVKVNEALAKLESGDSTDIETITKKLDIILAEDPLFAEELRILGQEIQAGEISQVGLDDFEAGELDAEIDQTVKGKTTTKTEQIGTKGVRVTGKATIKINQNID
;
A
#
# COMPACT_ATOMS: atom_id res chain seq x y z
N MET A 1 -14.61 -17.80 -12.12
CA MET A 1 -14.10 -16.91 -13.18
C MET A 1 -13.60 -15.67 -12.48
N GLU A 2 -12.28 -15.45 -12.52
CA GLU A 2 -11.59 -14.38 -11.81
C GLU A 2 -11.82 -12.99 -12.42
N LYS A 3 -11.84 -12.00 -11.53
CA LYS A 3 -12.07 -10.55 -11.69
C LYS A 3 -11.56 -9.92 -13.00
N GLY A 4 -12.42 -9.14 -13.66
CA GLY A 4 -12.09 -7.80 -14.17
C GLY A 4 -11.15 -7.65 -15.38
N LYS A 5 -10.91 -8.65 -16.22
CA LYS A 5 -9.89 -8.54 -17.30
C LYS A 5 -10.48 -8.28 -18.69
N SER A 6 -10.72 -7.02 -19.02
CA SER A 6 -10.83 -6.60 -20.43
C SER A 6 -9.49 -6.81 -21.13
N VAL A 7 -9.41 -7.78 -22.04
CA VAL A 7 -8.19 -8.11 -22.82
C VAL A 7 -7.61 -6.86 -23.49
N LYS A 8 -8.48 -5.96 -23.95
CA LYS A 8 -8.11 -4.72 -24.63
C LYS A 8 -7.42 -3.69 -23.72
N VAL A 9 -7.68 -3.72 -22.41
CA VAL A 9 -7.03 -2.86 -21.42
C VAL A 9 -5.63 -3.40 -21.10
N ASN A 10 -5.53 -4.72 -20.91
CA ASN A 10 -4.25 -5.39 -20.61
C ASN A 10 -3.24 -5.23 -21.75
N GLU A 11 -3.67 -5.41 -23.01
CA GLU A 11 -2.81 -5.22 -24.18
C GLU A 11 -2.31 -3.78 -24.30
N ALA A 12 -3.13 -2.81 -23.92
CA ALA A 12 -2.78 -1.41 -24.03
C ALA A 12 -1.82 -0.99 -22.90
N LEU A 13 -2.03 -1.46 -21.66
CA LEU A 13 -1.10 -1.28 -20.54
C LEU A 13 0.30 -1.85 -20.84
N ALA A 14 0.38 -3.06 -21.39
CA ALA A 14 1.66 -3.71 -21.71
C ALA A 14 2.49 -2.92 -22.74
N LYS A 15 1.84 -2.23 -23.69
CA LYS A 15 2.53 -1.39 -24.66
C LYS A 15 2.99 -0.06 -24.06
N LEU A 16 2.21 0.52 -23.17
CA LEU A 16 2.60 1.72 -22.43
C LEU A 16 3.85 1.48 -21.57
N GLU A 17 3.90 0.34 -20.87
CA GLU A 17 5.08 -0.07 -20.07
C GLU A 17 6.34 -0.24 -20.94
N SER A 18 6.19 -0.46 -22.24
CA SER A 18 7.31 -0.56 -23.18
C SER A 18 7.83 0.78 -23.73
N GLY A 19 7.22 1.90 -23.33
CA GLY A 19 7.70 3.26 -23.64
C GLY A 19 7.14 3.88 -24.93
N ASP A 20 6.14 3.28 -25.56
CA ASP A 20 5.44 3.86 -26.71
C ASP A 20 4.33 4.82 -26.24
N SER A 21 4.61 6.12 -26.26
CA SER A 21 3.68 7.16 -25.80
C SER A 21 2.51 7.41 -26.76
N THR A 22 2.55 6.89 -28.00
CA THR A 22 1.43 7.01 -28.94
C THR A 22 0.23 6.14 -28.55
N ASP A 23 0.44 5.13 -27.71
CA ASP A 23 -0.62 4.28 -27.17
C ASP A 23 -1.36 4.90 -25.96
N ILE A 24 -0.84 5.98 -25.36
CA ILE A 24 -1.50 6.67 -24.22
C ILE A 24 -2.87 7.20 -24.64
N GLU A 25 -2.97 7.89 -25.78
CA GLU A 25 -4.27 8.40 -26.26
C GLU A 25 -5.26 7.27 -26.54
N THR A 26 -4.76 6.13 -27.03
CA THR A 26 -5.59 4.94 -27.30
C THR A 26 -6.08 4.30 -25.99
N ILE A 27 -5.23 4.25 -24.97
CA ILE A 27 -5.59 3.79 -23.61
C ILE A 27 -6.62 4.72 -22.99
N THR A 28 -6.41 6.03 -23.05
CA THR A 28 -7.32 7.04 -22.49
C THR A 28 -8.72 6.92 -23.09
N LYS A 29 -8.83 6.86 -24.43
CA LYS A 29 -10.14 6.71 -25.10
C LYS A 29 -10.86 5.42 -24.74
N LYS A 30 -10.12 4.31 -24.59
CA LYS A 30 -10.72 3.02 -24.20
C LYS A 30 -11.15 3.02 -22.74
N LEU A 31 -10.36 3.62 -21.86
CA LEU A 31 -10.72 3.80 -20.45
C LEU A 31 -11.96 4.67 -20.31
N ASP A 32 -12.06 5.79 -21.03
CA ASP A 32 -13.24 6.67 -21.00
C ASP A 32 -14.54 5.90 -21.32
N ILE A 33 -14.52 5.01 -22.31
CA ILE A 33 -15.67 4.17 -22.67
C ILE A 33 -15.98 3.17 -21.53
N ILE A 34 -14.98 2.46 -21.02
CA ILE A 34 -15.18 1.44 -19.98
C ILE A 34 -15.66 2.08 -18.67
N LEU A 35 -15.14 3.26 -18.30
CA LEU A 35 -15.56 4.01 -17.13
C LEU A 35 -17.02 4.48 -17.24
N ALA A 36 -17.50 4.76 -18.45
CA ALA A 36 -18.91 5.11 -18.71
C ALA A 36 -19.84 3.88 -18.68
N GLU A 37 -19.35 2.72 -19.14
CA GLU A 37 -20.12 1.47 -19.21
C GLU A 37 -20.16 0.68 -17.90
N ASP A 38 -19.14 0.82 -17.05
CA ASP A 38 -18.99 0.11 -15.77
C ASP A 38 -18.70 1.06 -14.60
N PRO A 39 -19.76 1.60 -13.95
CA PRO A 39 -19.63 2.49 -12.81
C PRO A 39 -18.92 1.86 -11.60
N LEU A 40 -18.97 0.52 -11.46
CA LEU A 40 -18.29 -0.17 -10.36
C LEU A 40 -16.79 -0.18 -10.60
N PHE A 41 -16.35 -0.51 -11.80
CA PHE A 41 -14.94 -0.43 -12.19
C PHE A 41 -14.39 1.00 -12.10
N ALA A 42 -15.19 2.00 -12.47
CA ALA A 42 -14.82 3.41 -12.31
C ALA A 42 -14.60 3.81 -10.84
N GLU A 43 -15.46 3.34 -9.96
CA GLU A 43 -15.32 3.56 -8.52
C GLU A 43 -14.10 2.84 -7.93
N GLU A 44 -13.84 1.60 -8.36
CA GLU A 44 -12.63 0.85 -7.97
C GLU A 44 -11.34 1.57 -8.40
N LEU A 45 -11.29 2.08 -9.64
CA LEU A 45 -10.15 2.88 -10.12
C LEU A 45 -9.99 4.20 -9.37
N ARG A 46 -11.10 4.85 -9.01
CA ARG A 46 -11.08 6.08 -8.20
C ARG A 46 -10.52 5.82 -6.80
N ILE A 47 -10.96 4.73 -6.16
CA ILE A 47 -10.45 4.31 -4.84
C ILE A 47 -8.95 3.99 -4.95
N LEU A 48 -8.54 3.21 -5.96
CA LEU A 48 -7.13 2.88 -6.18
C LEU A 48 -6.27 4.14 -6.40
N GLY A 49 -6.76 5.11 -7.17
CA GLY A 49 -6.06 6.38 -7.37
C GLY A 49 -5.91 7.18 -6.07
N GLN A 50 -6.92 7.14 -5.19
CA GLN A 50 -6.83 7.76 -3.86
C GLN A 50 -5.84 7.03 -2.96
N GLU A 51 -5.83 5.69 -2.96
CA GLU A 51 -4.87 4.88 -2.21
C GLU A 51 -3.43 5.14 -2.67
N ILE A 52 -3.19 5.22 -3.98
CA ILE A 52 -1.87 5.54 -4.54
C ILE A 52 -1.41 6.95 -4.11
N GLN A 53 -2.30 7.94 -4.17
CA GLN A 53 -1.99 9.31 -3.71
C GLN A 53 -1.76 9.37 -2.21
N ALA A 54 -2.50 8.56 -1.44
CA ALA A 54 -2.39 8.50 0.00
C ALA A 54 -1.09 7.82 0.47
N GLY A 55 -0.48 6.99 -0.37
CA GLY A 55 0.80 6.32 -0.10
C GLY A 55 0.69 5.17 0.92
N GLU A 56 1.83 4.73 1.45
CA GLU A 56 1.92 3.73 2.52
C GLU A 56 2.71 4.29 3.71
N ILE A 57 2.22 4.03 4.92
CA ILE A 57 2.93 4.33 6.16
C ILE A 57 3.40 3.00 6.74
N SER A 58 4.70 2.80 6.88
CA SER A 58 5.29 1.66 7.60
C SER A 58 6.03 2.17 8.83
N GLN A 59 5.60 1.76 10.02
CA GLN A 59 6.26 2.07 11.29
C GLN A 59 6.91 0.82 11.89
N VAL A 60 8.20 0.88 12.19
CA VAL A 60 8.92 -0.16 12.95
C VAL A 60 9.34 0.43 14.28
N GLY A 61 8.93 -0.18 15.40
CA GLY A 61 9.19 0.34 16.74
C GLY A 61 10.65 0.17 17.18
N LEU A 62 11.22 -1.01 16.93
CA LEU A 62 12.66 -1.28 17.02
C LEU A 62 13.10 -2.09 15.80
N ASP A 63 14.15 -1.68 15.11
CA ASP A 63 14.71 -2.40 13.96
C ASP A 63 16.21 -2.70 14.18
N ASP A 64 16.59 -3.95 13.93
CA ASP A 64 17.95 -4.51 14.00
C ASP A 64 18.77 -4.06 15.23
N PHE A 65 18.26 -4.39 16.41
CA PHE A 65 18.84 -4.00 17.69
C PHE A 65 19.45 -5.20 18.43
N GLU A 66 20.61 -5.03 19.06
CA GLU A 66 21.24 -6.05 19.91
C GLU A 66 21.60 -5.49 21.29
N ALA A 67 21.25 -6.22 22.36
CA ALA A 67 21.59 -5.81 23.73
C ALA A 67 21.82 -6.96 24.71
N GLY A 68 22.54 -6.64 25.79
CA GLY A 68 22.73 -7.52 26.94
C GLY A 68 21.44 -7.73 27.73
N GLU A 69 20.67 -6.67 27.97
CA GLU A 69 19.33 -6.68 28.57
C GLU A 69 18.50 -5.58 27.89
N LEU A 70 17.17 -5.72 27.90
CA LEU A 70 16.26 -4.77 27.26
C LEU A 70 15.03 -4.52 28.15
N ASP A 71 14.69 -3.26 28.37
CA ASP A 71 13.38 -2.84 28.88
C ASP A 71 12.89 -1.70 27.99
N ALA A 72 11.85 -1.95 27.21
CA ALA A 72 11.36 -1.04 26.19
C ALA A 72 9.85 -0.86 26.25
N GLU A 73 9.40 0.37 26.00
CA GLU A 73 8.00 0.71 25.78
C GLU A 73 7.89 1.47 24.46
N ILE A 74 7.05 0.97 23.54
CA ILE A 74 6.94 1.42 22.16
C ILE A 74 5.48 1.83 21.92
N ASP A 75 5.24 3.12 21.72
CA ASP A 75 3.93 3.65 21.35
C ASP A 75 3.88 3.95 19.84
N GLN A 76 3.09 3.18 19.10
CA GLN A 76 2.86 3.36 17.67
C GLN A 76 1.40 3.77 17.44
N THR A 77 1.14 5.08 17.50
CA THR A 77 -0.19 5.63 17.21
C THR A 77 -0.20 6.35 15.87
N VAL A 78 -1.14 5.99 14.99
CA VAL A 78 -1.41 6.68 13.72
C VAL A 78 -2.76 7.36 13.83
N LYS A 79 -2.77 8.68 13.59
CA LYS A 79 -3.98 9.52 13.64
C LYS A 79 -4.38 9.95 12.23
N GLY A 80 -5.64 9.73 11.85
CA GLY A 80 -6.24 10.25 10.61
C GLY A 80 -7.12 9.22 9.91
N LYS A 81 -8.05 9.64 9.04
CA LYS A 81 -8.85 8.72 8.20
C LYS A 81 -7.92 7.97 7.24
N THR A 82 -7.53 6.75 7.57
CA THR A 82 -6.58 5.97 6.79
C THR A 82 -7.24 5.41 5.53
N THR A 83 -7.32 6.25 4.49
CA THR A 83 -7.29 5.74 3.10
C THR A 83 -5.87 5.29 2.72
N THR A 84 -4.87 5.74 3.48
CA THR A 84 -3.48 5.30 3.45
C THR A 84 -3.34 3.91 4.08
N LYS A 85 -2.79 2.95 3.32
CA LYS A 85 -2.41 1.66 3.87
C LYS A 85 -1.34 1.86 4.95
N THR A 86 -1.60 1.36 6.16
CA THR A 86 -0.72 1.53 7.31
C THR A 86 -0.26 0.16 7.82
N GLU A 87 1.05 -0.01 7.95
CA GLU A 87 1.71 -1.16 8.54
C GLU A 87 2.43 -0.73 9.83
N GLN A 88 2.18 -1.45 10.93
CA GLN A 88 2.84 -1.23 12.21
C GLN A 88 3.54 -2.51 12.66
N ILE A 89 4.86 -2.47 12.70
CA ILE A 89 5.73 -3.55 13.14
C ILE A 89 6.27 -3.14 14.51
N GLY A 90 5.94 -3.89 15.56
CA GLY A 90 6.41 -3.58 16.90
C GLY A 90 7.94 -3.65 17.00
N THR A 91 8.52 -4.80 16.62
CA THR A 91 9.98 -4.97 16.54
C THR A 91 10.38 -5.85 15.36
N LYS A 92 11.58 -5.62 14.83
CA LYS A 92 12.19 -6.37 13.73
C LYS A 92 13.69 -6.53 14.04
N GLY A 93 14.23 -7.73 13.87
CA GLY A 93 15.67 -7.96 14.04
C GLY A 93 16.23 -7.76 15.46
N VAL A 94 15.40 -7.81 16.51
CA VAL A 94 15.85 -7.60 17.89
C VAL A 94 16.50 -8.86 18.48
N ARG A 95 17.71 -8.72 19.03
CA ARG A 95 18.50 -9.78 19.69
C ARG A 95 18.83 -9.35 21.12
N VAL A 96 18.46 -10.15 22.12
CA VAL A 96 18.80 -9.86 23.52
C VAL A 96 19.38 -11.10 24.18
N THR A 97 20.55 -10.96 24.81
CA THR A 97 21.27 -12.10 25.41
C THR A 97 20.87 -12.39 26.86
N GLY A 98 20.31 -11.40 27.55
CA GLY A 98 19.84 -11.46 28.93
C GLY A 98 18.35 -11.11 29.04
N LYS A 99 17.93 -10.51 30.16
CA LYS A 99 16.51 -10.23 30.40
C LYS A 99 15.96 -9.21 29.42
N ALA A 100 14.81 -9.49 28.81
CA ALA A 100 14.10 -8.59 27.91
C ALA A 100 12.64 -8.39 28.35
N THR A 101 12.22 -7.14 28.47
CA THR A 101 10.82 -6.71 28.59
C THR A 101 10.53 -5.73 27.47
N ILE A 102 9.48 -5.97 26.68
CA ILE A 102 9.04 -5.05 25.64
C ILE A 102 7.52 -4.88 25.77
N LYS A 103 7.07 -3.65 25.91
CA LYS A 103 5.66 -3.26 25.83
C LYS A 103 5.43 -2.51 24.53
N ILE A 104 4.38 -2.86 23.80
CA ILE A 104 4.07 -2.27 22.51
C ILE A 104 2.60 -1.87 22.53
N ASN A 105 2.33 -0.58 22.36
CA ASN A 105 0.99 -0.02 22.27
C ASN A 105 0.76 0.46 20.83
N GLN A 106 0.00 -0.31 20.04
CA GLN A 106 -0.32 0.00 18.65
C GLN A 106 -1.77 0.49 18.53
N ASN A 107 -1.98 1.60 17.83
CA ASN A 107 -3.30 2.14 17.55
C ASN A 107 -3.35 2.81 16.16
N ILE A 108 -4.38 2.48 15.38
CA ILE A 108 -4.69 3.11 14.10
C ILE A 108 -6.13 3.62 14.21
N ASP A 109 -6.29 4.95 14.18
CA ASP A 109 -7.60 5.62 14.25
C ASP A 109 -8.40 5.54 12.93
#